data_AF-A0A1A0VT58-F1
#
_entry.id   AF-A0A1A0VT58-F1
#
_cell.length_a   1.000
_cell.length_b   1.000
_cell.length_c   1.000
_cell.angle_alpha   90.00
_cell.angle_beta   90.00
_cell.angle_gamma   90.00
#
_symmetry.space_group_name_H-M   'P 1'
#
loop_
_entity.id
_entity.type
_entity.pdbx_description
1 polymer ?
#
loop_
_entity_poly.entity_id
_entity_poly.type
_entity_poly.pdbx_seq_one_letter_code
_entity_poly.pdbx_strand_id
1 'polypeptide(L)'
;MSYSRLRADDTSRIKIDVAIGVLVALRGCAPDQAFAELVRVVQRTGIGIGSIASALVDLAGGTSGTTADYAEAFNAWGELLAQARRVPVSPVR
;
A
#
# COMPACT_ATOMS: atom_id res chain seq x y z
N MET A 1 -29.89 -6.67 -8.06
CA MET A 1 -29.57 -5.50 -7.20
C MET A 1 -28.11 -5.60 -6.75
N SER A 2 -27.25 -4.73 -7.30
CA SER A 2 -25.76 -4.82 -7.33
C SER A 2 -25.04 -4.12 -6.16
N TYR A 3 -25.58 -4.18 -4.94
CA TYR A 3 -25.00 -3.46 -3.79
C TYR A 3 -23.62 -3.99 -3.36
N SER A 4 -23.32 -5.26 -3.61
CA SER A 4 -22.04 -5.89 -3.28
C SER A 4 -20.89 -5.39 -4.16
N ARG A 5 -21.13 -5.10 -5.45
CA ARG A 5 -20.10 -4.58 -6.35
C ARG A 5 -19.72 -3.14 -6.02
N LEU A 6 -20.70 -2.30 -5.72
CA LEU A 6 -20.45 -0.92 -5.30
C LEU A 6 -19.61 -0.86 -4.02
N ARG A 7 -19.92 -1.72 -3.04
CA ARG A 7 -19.14 -1.80 -1.81
C ARG A 7 -17.71 -2.31 -2.02
N ALA A 8 -17.51 -3.27 -2.91
CA ALA A 8 -16.18 -3.77 -3.24
C ALA A 8 -15.33 -2.71 -3.98
N ASP A 9 -15.96 -1.93 -4.88
CA ASP A 9 -15.32 -0.83 -5.60
C ASP A 9 -14.94 0.32 -4.65
N ASP A 10 -15.85 0.72 -3.76
CA ASP A 10 -15.58 1.73 -2.73
C ASP A 10 -14.45 1.30 -1.79
N THR A 11 -14.45 0.02 -1.37
CA THR A 11 -13.37 -0.53 -0.55
C THR A 11 -12.04 -0.50 -1.29
N SER A 12 -12.04 -0.78 -2.59
CA SER A 12 -10.84 -0.72 -3.43
C SER A 12 -10.30 0.70 -3.53
N ARG A 13 -11.17 1.71 -3.74
CA ARG A 13 -10.78 3.12 -3.78
C ARG A 13 -10.19 3.59 -2.45
N ILE A 14 -10.85 3.26 -1.33
CA ILE A 14 -10.35 3.59 0.01
C ILE A 14 -8.97 2.96 0.23
N LYS A 15 -8.79 1.68 -0.11
CA LYS A 15 -7.48 1.01 0.05
C LYS A 15 -6.40 1.63 -0.83
N ILE A 16 -6.73 2.09 -2.04
CA ILE A 16 -5.81 2.82 -2.92
C ILE A 16 -5.40 4.15 -2.27
N ASP A 17 -6.34 4.94 -1.78
CA ASP A 17 -6.04 6.24 -1.14
C ASP A 17 -5.17 6.07 0.12
N VAL A 18 -5.47 5.05 0.94
CA VAL A 18 -4.65 4.73 2.12
C VAL A 18 -3.24 4.29 1.71
N ALA A 19 -3.10 3.44 0.69
CA ALA A 19 -1.81 3.02 0.17
C ALA A 19 -0.97 4.22 -0.34
N ILE A 20 -1.60 5.17 -1.03
CA ILE A 20 -0.96 6.43 -1.44
C ILE A 20 -0.47 7.20 -0.22
N GLY A 21 -1.32 7.37 0.80
CA GLY A 21 -0.96 8.05 2.05
C GLY A 21 0.23 7.41 2.78
N VAL A 22 0.28 6.06 2.82
CA VAL A 22 1.42 5.31 3.36
C VAL A 22 2.71 5.67 2.61
N LEU A 23 2.70 5.63 1.27
CA LEU A 23 3.89 5.93 0.47
C LEU A 23 4.33 7.40 0.60
N VAL A 24 3.38 8.33 0.64
CA VAL A 24 3.66 9.75 0.90
C VAL A 24 4.37 9.92 2.24
N ALA A 25 3.87 9.30 3.31
CA ALA A 25 4.46 9.40 4.63
C ALA A 25 5.87 8.78 4.69
N LEU A 26 6.08 7.64 4.02
CA LEU A 26 7.36 6.94 4.01
C LEU A 26 8.43 7.61 3.15
N ARG A 27 8.04 8.26 2.05
CA ARG A 27 8.97 8.86 1.07
C ARG A 27 9.08 10.37 1.15
N GLY A 28 8.14 11.06 1.80
CA GLY A 28 8.06 12.52 1.76
C GLY A 28 7.78 13.07 0.36
N CYS A 29 6.96 12.36 -0.44
CA CYS A 29 6.67 12.72 -1.82
C CYS A 29 5.22 13.22 -2.02
N ALA A 30 4.92 13.73 -3.22
CA ALA A 30 3.56 14.13 -3.57
C ALA A 30 2.66 12.91 -3.90
N PRO A 31 1.32 13.02 -3.73
CA PRO A 31 0.39 11.90 -3.95
C PRO A 31 0.43 11.29 -5.36
N ASP A 32 0.66 12.10 -6.39
CA ASP A 32 0.80 11.67 -7.78
C ASP A 32 2.05 10.79 -7.98
N GLN A 33 3.16 11.12 -7.32
CA GLN A 33 4.37 10.31 -7.34
C GLN A 33 4.18 8.98 -6.62
N ALA A 34 3.48 8.98 -5.48
CA ALA A 34 3.12 7.76 -4.77
C ALA A 34 2.18 6.86 -5.59
N PHE A 35 1.18 7.45 -6.25
CA PHE A 35 0.30 6.71 -7.16
C PHE A 35 1.07 6.11 -8.35
N ALA A 36 1.98 6.89 -8.96
CA ALA A 36 2.82 6.39 -10.04
C ALA A 36 3.69 5.20 -9.59
N GLU A 37 4.12 5.16 -8.33
CA GLU A 37 4.84 4.00 -7.79
C GLU A 37 3.98 2.75 -7.67
N LEU A 38 2.74 2.87 -7.18
CA LEU A 38 1.79 1.76 -7.18
C LEU A 38 1.60 1.22 -8.60
N VAL A 39 1.42 2.11 -9.58
CA VAL A 39 1.26 1.74 -10.99
C VAL A 39 2.50 1.02 -11.53
N ARG A 40 3.73 1.44 -11.15
CA ARG A 40 4.95 0.72 -11.55
C ARG A 40 4.97 -0.73 -11.06
N VAL A 41 4.53 -0.97 -9.82
CA VAL A 41 4.44 -2.35 -9.28
C VAL A 41 3.37 -3.14 -10.03
N VAL A 42 2.20 -2.56 -10.27
CA VAL A 42 1.12 -3.18 -11.07
C VAL A 42 1.62 -3.56 -12.47
N GLN A 43 2.34 -2.67 -13.15
CA GLN A 43 2.89 -2.93 -14.48
C GLN A 43 3.93 -4.05 -14.48
N ARG A 44 4.75 -4.13 -13.44
CA ARG A 44 5.77 -5.18 -13.30
C ARG A 44 5.17 -6.55 -13.01
N THR A 45 4.11 -6.61 -12.21
CA THR A 45 3.55 -7.87 -11.67
C THR A 45 2.33 -8.36 -12.44
N GLY A 46 1.62 -7.46 -13.13
CA GLY A 46 0.32 -7.73 -13.74
C GLY A 46 -0.84 -7.86 -12.73
N ILE A 47 -0.57 -7.68 -11.43
CA ILE A 47 -1.58 -7.78 -10.37
C ILE A 47 -2.37 -6.48 -10.30
N GLY A 48 -3.71 -6.58 -10.20
CA GLY A 48 -4.60 -5.42 -10.15
C GLY A 48 -4.27 -4.44 -9.01
N ILE A 49 -4.44 -3.14 -9.28
CA ILE A 49 -4.07 -2.07 -8.36
C ILE A 49 -4.77 -2.16 -7.00
N GLY A 50 -6.03 -2.59 -6.94
CA GLY A 50 -6.75 -2.76 -5.68
C GLY A 50 -6.15 -3.86 -4.80
N SER A 51 -5.67 -4.96 -5.39
CA SER A 51 -5.00 -6.05 -4.67
C SER A 51 -3.64 -5.61 -4.15
N ILE A 52 -2.81 -5.01 -5.00
CA ILE A 52 -1.50 -4.46 -4.58
C ILE A 52 -1.65 -3.40 -3.49
N ALA A 53 -2.63 -2.50 -3.62
CA ALA A 53 -2.90 -1.49 -2.61
C ALA A 53 -3.36 -2.11 -1.29
N SER A 54 -4.28 -3.09 -1.33
CA SER A 54 -4.74 -3.79 -0.14
C SER A 54 -3.60 -4.52 0.56
N ALA A 55 -2.77 -5.23 -0.20
CA ALA A 55 -1.59 -5.92 0.31
C ALA A 55 -0.59 -4.96 0.98
N LEU A 56 -0.34 -3.78 0.38
CA LEU A 56 0.51 -2.76 0.99
C LEU A 56 -0.09 -2.23 2.30
N VAL A 57 -1.40 -1.97 2.34
CA VAL A 57 -2.08 -1.51 3.56
C VAL A 57 -1.99 -2.56 4.66
N ASP A 58 -2.20 -3.82 4.34
CA ASP A 58 -2.15 -4.92 5.30
C ASP A 58 -0.72 -5.10 5.82
N LEU A 59 0.29 -5.04 4.94
CA LEU A 59 1.71 -5.08 5.30
C LEU A 59 2.10 -3.90 6.21
N ALA A 60 1.66 -2.69 5.90
CA ALA A 60 1.89 -1.50 6.71
C ALA A 60 1.26 -1.63 8.11
N GLY A 61 0.04 -2.19 8.17
CA GLY A 61 -0.67 -2.56 9.39
C GLY A 61 -0.06 -3.74 10.16
N GLY A 62 1.01 -4.36 9.66
CA GLY A 62 1.68 -5.48 10.33
C GLY A 62 0.95 -6.82 10.18
N THR A 63 -0.01 -6.92 9.26
CA THR A 63 -0.68 -8.17 8.93
C THR A 63 0.18 -8.97 7.96
N SER A 64 0.46 -10.23 8.27
CA SER A 64 1.17 -11.13 7.38
C SER A 64 0.22 -11.78 6.37
N GLY A 65 0.67 -11.93 5.11
CA GLY A 65 -0.05 -12.64 4.06
C GLY A 65 0.85 -13.66 3.35
N THR A 66 0.24 -14.62 2.67
CA THR A 66 0.92 -15.65 1.86
C THR A 66 0.52 -15.61 0.39
N THR A 67 -0.30 -14.63 0.01
CA THR A 67 -0.79 -14.44 -1.34
C THR A 67 0.28 -13.79 -2.24
N ALA A 68 0.14 -13.95 -3.55
CA ALA A 68 1.11 -13.41 -4.51
C ALA A 68 1.19 -11.87 -4.47
N ASP A 69 0.07 -11.19 -4.31
CA ASP A 69 -0.01 -9.74 -4.13
C ASP A 69 0.69 -9.27 -2.85
N TYR A 70 0.56 -10.03 -1.75
CA TYR A 70 1.30 -9.76 -0.52
C TYR A 70 2.81 -9.93 -0.71
N ALA A 71 3.24 -11.02 -1.33
CA ALA A 71 4.66 -11.25 -1.61
C ALA A 71 5.26 -10.13 -2.47
N GLU A 72 4.53 -9.67 -3.50
CA GLU A 72 4.98 -8.56 -4.34
C GLU A 72 4.99 -7.21 -3.62
N ALA A 73 4.00 -6.94 -2.76
CA ALA A 73 4.01 -5.75 -1.92
C ALA A 73 5.17 -5.78 -0.92
N PHE A 74 5.45 -6.94 -0.32
CA PHE A 74 6.59 -7.13 0.57
C PHE A 74 7.92 -6.92 -0.17
N ASN A 75 8.09 -7.49 -1.36
CA ASN A 75 9.28 -7.29 -2.18
C ASN A 75 9.48 -5.82 -2.59
N ALA A 76 8.40 -5.08 -2.82
CA ALA A 76 8.46 -3.68 -3.23
C ALA A 76 8.73 -2.72 -2.06
N TRP A 77 8.11 -2.94 -0.90
CA TRP A 77 8.05 -1.94 0.19
C TRP A 77 8.43 -2.47 1.57
N GLY A 78 8.73 -3.76 1.73
CA GLY A 78 9.06 -4.37 3.01
C GLY A 78 10.21 -3.67 3.72
N GLU A 79 11.31 -3.40 3.01
CA GLU A 79 12.46 -2.68 3.58
C GLU A 79 12.15 -1.22 3.93
N LEU A 80 11.33 -0.53 3.12
CA LEU A 80 10.92 0.85 3.40
C LEU A 80 10.11 0.93 4.71
N LEU A 81 9.18 0.00 4.89
CA LEU A 81 8.38 -0.12 6.11
C LEU A 81 9.22 -0.56 7.32
N ALA A 82 10.15 -1.51 7.12
CA ALA A 82 11.07 -1.93 8.17
C ALA A 82 11.96 -0.77 8.63
N GLN A 83 12.44 0.06 7.70
CA GLN A 83 13.25 1.23 8.01
C GLN A 83 12.45 2.28 8.78
N ALA A 84 11.22 2.57 8.37
CA ALA A 84 10.36 3.53 9.07
C ALA A 84 10.06 3.10 10.53
N ARG A 85 9.88 1.79 10.77
CA ARG A 85 9.67 1.24 12.13
C ARG A 85 10.90 1.33 13.02
N ARG A 86 12.12 1.41 12.44
CA ARG A 86 13.37 1.55 13.19
C ARG A 86 13.65 2.97 13.64
N VAL A 87 13.01 3.97 13.05
CA VAL A 87 13.21 5.38 13.45
C VAL A 87 12.62 5.56 14.85
N PRO A 88 13.45 5.85 15.88
CA PRO A 88 12.93 6.16 17.20
C PRO A 88 12.14 7.45 17.09
N VAL A 89 10.84 7.41 17.42
CA VAL A 89 10.06 8.62 17.61
C VAL A 89 10.63 9.31 18.84
N SER A 90 11.53 10.27 18.65
CA SER A 90 11.96 11.13 19.75
C SER A 90 10.71 11.85 20.25
N PRO A 91 10.32 11.71 21.53
CA PRO A 91 9.19 12.46 22.04
C PRO A 91 9.54 13.93 21.90
N VAL A 92 8.75 14.65 21.11
CA VAL A 92 8.82 16.11 21.05
C VAL A 92 8.56 16.60 22.46
N ARG A 93 9.58 17.21 23.07
CA ARG A 93 9.55 17.73 24.44
C ARG A 93 8.93 19.11 24.47
#